data_AF-A0A2H0G7Z9-F1
#
_entry.id   AF-A0A2H0G7Z9-F1
#
_cell.length_a   1.000
_cell.length_b   1.000
_cell.length_c   1.000
_cell.angle_alpha   90.00
_cell.angle_beta   90.00
_cell.angle_gamma   90.00
#
_symmetry.space_group_name_H-M   'P 1'
#
loop_
_entity.id
_entity.type
_entity.pdbx_description
1 polymer ?
#
loop_
_entity_poly.entity_id
_entity_poly.type
_entity_poly.pdbx_seq_one_letter_code
_entity_poly.pdbx_strand_id
1 'polypeptide(L)'
;NFTFETSTLTYQLYAFGVTIGSEIKLLNPSKKTNFYITPSFGYRRIFSITQESSNPNLDVSKHPDVNQGIIIDWGLELGVKLKKFKVGVALRDVFNENEDMSSVVVTNAYTVSVSYLFNMSFKKKEISE
;
A
#
# COMPACT_ATOMS: atom_id res chain seq x y z
N ASN A 1 -38.92 -21.71 6.84
CA ASN A 1 -38.15 -20.58 6.27
C ASN A 1 -36.76 -20.60 6.86
N PHE A 2 -35.75 -20.93 6.05
CA PHE A 2 -34.35 -20.72 6.40
C PHE A 2 -33.92 -19.39 5.77
N THR A 3 -33.56 -18.42 6.61
CA THR A 3 -32.97 -17.16 6.17
C THR A 3 -31.46 -17.34 6.21
N PHE A 4 -30.82 -17.36 5.05
CA PHE A 4 -29.36 -17.30 4.97
C PHE A 4 -28.94 -15.86 5.24
N GLU A 5 -28.33 -15.61 6.40
CA GLU A 5 -27.65 -14.34 6.68
C GLU A 5 -26.24 -14.43 6.10
N THR A 6 -25.97 -13.63 5.06
CA THR A 6 -24.62 -13.44 4.56
C THR A 6 -23.89 -12.43 5.46
N SER A 7 -22.74 -12.81 6.00
CA SER A 7 -21.87 -11.92 6.77
C SER A 7 -20.61 -11.62 5.97
N THR A 8 -20.22 -10.35 5.95
CA THR A 8 -18.96 -9.89 5.36
C THR A 8 -17.93 -9.75 6.48
N LEU A 9 -16.74 -10.32 6.26
CA LEU A 9 -15.58 -10.14 7.13
C LEU A 9 -14.66 -9.10 6.50
N THR A 10 -14.36 -8.04 7.24
CA THR A 10 -13.40 -7.00 6.88
C THR A 10 -12.13 -7.20 7.69
N TYR A 11 -10.99 -7.24 7.01
CA TYR A 11 -9.67 -7.33 7.66
C TYR A 11 -8.97 -5.99 7.50
N GLN A 12 -8.54 -5.38 8.60
CA GLN A 12 -7.64 -4.23 8.60
C GLN A 12 -6.24 -4.72 8.95
N LEU A 13 -5.29 -4.46 8.07
CA LEU A 13 -3.89 -4.90 8.20
C LEU A 13 -3.01 -3.71 8.54
N TYR A 14 -2.26 -3.82 9.63
CA TYR A 14 -1.23 -2.86 10.02
C TYR A 14 0.13 -3.45 9.70
N ALA A 15 0.82 -2.84 8.75
CA ALA A 15 2.11 -3.30 8.27
C ALA A 15 3.13 -2.16 8.24
N PHE A 16 4.40 -2.50 8.49
CA PHE A 16 5.54 -1.60 8.36
C PHE A 16 6.53 -2.17 7.36
N GLY A 17 7.14 -1.32 6.54
CA GLY A 17 8.13 -1.79 5.59
C GLY A 17 8.66 -0.72 4.67
N VAL A 18 9.28 -1.18 3.58
CA VAL A 18 9.93 -0.33 2.60
C VAL A 18 9.30 -0.58 1.23
N THR A 19 9.03 0.51 0.52
CA THR A 19 8.69 0.47 -0.90
C THR A 19 9.74 1.24 -1.67
N ILE A 20 10.31 0.60 -2.68
CA ILE A 20 11.26 1.21 -3.60
C ILE A 20 10.56 1.35 -4.95
N GLY A 21 10.65 2.52 -5.55
CA GLY A 21 10.09 2.77 -6.87
C GLY A 21 10.78 3.92 -7.56
N SER A 22 10.99 3.77 -8.87
CA SER A 22 11.61 4.79 -9.69
C SER A 22 10.55 5.74 -10.22
N GLU A 23 10.60 7.02 -9.86
CA GLU A 23 9.71 8.04 -10.39
C GLU A 23 10.15 8.42 -11.82
N ILE A 24 9.38 8.00 -12.82
CA ILE A 24 9.56 8.38 -14.22
C ILE A 24 8.59 9.50 -14.54
N LYS A 25 9.11 10.67 -14.90
CA LYS A 25 8.30 11.84 -15.23
C LYS A 25 7.69 11.68 -16.63
N LEU A 26 6.36 11.75 -16.71
CA LEU A 26 5.61 11.71 -17.97
C LEU A 26 5.17 13.13 -18.32
N LEU A 27 5.70 13.68 -19.44
CA LEU A 27 5.43 14.99 -20.08
C LEU A 27 5.07 16.20 -19.18
N ASN A 28 5.58 17.37 -19.54
CA ASN A 28 5.55 18.56 -18.67
C ASN A 28 4.47 19.57 -19.13
N PRO A 29 3.20 19.48 -18.69
CA PRO A 29 2.17 20.45 -19.09
C PRO A 29 2.36 21.83 -18.45
N SER A 30 3.05 21.95 -17.31
CA SER A 30 3.46 23.25 -16.72
C SER A 30 4.55 23.13 -15.65
N LYS A 31 5.28 24.22 -15.34
CA LYS A 31 6.29 24.26 -14.25
C LYS A 31 5.76 23.83 -12.86
N LYS A 32 4.45 23.80 -12.65
CA LYS A 32 3.82 23.56 -11.34
C LYS A 32 3.22 22.15 -11.19
N THR A 33 3.04 21.42 -12.29
CA THR A 33 2.32 20.13 -12.32
C THR A 33 3.05 19.16 -13.24
N ASN A 34 3.40 17.99 -12.70
CA ASN A 34 4.07 16.94 -13.48
C ASN A 34 3.34 15.62 -13.29
N PHE A 35 3.01 14.95 -14.39
CA PHE A 35 2.57 13.56 -14.30
C PHE A 35 3.78 12.65 -14.13
N TYR A 36 3.57 11.52 -13.46
CA TYR A 36 4.61 10.53 -13.27
C TYR A 36 4.01 9.13 -13.34
N ILE A 37 4.89 8.19 -13.63
CA ILE A 37 4.68 6.77 -13.44
C ILE A 37 5.76 6.24 -12.51
N THR A 38 5.40 5.33 -11.62
CA THR A 38 6.32 4.75 -10.65
C THR A 38 6.08 3.25 -10.59
N PRO A 39 6.84 2.43 -11.36
CA PRO A 39 6.95 1.03 -11.03
C PRO A 39 7.57 0.91 -9.64
N SER A 40 6.96 0.10 -8.80
CA SER A 40 7.34 -0.03 -7.39
C SER A 40 7.31 -1.48 -6.94
N PHE A 41 8.19 -1.78 -6.00
CA PHE A 41 8.26 -3.02 -5.27
C PHE A 41 8.28 -2.71 -3.78
N GLY A 42 7.46 -3.41 -3.01
CA GLY A 42 7.26 -3.25 -1.58
C GLY A 42 7.56 -4.55 -0.84
N TYR A 43 8.22 -4.41 0.30
CA TYR A 43 8.38 -5.45 1.28
C TYR A 43 7.91 -4.91 2.63
N ARG A 44 6.85 -5.50 3.18
CA ARG A 44 6.18 -5.02 4.39
C ARG A 44 5.91 -6.19 5.32
N ARG A 45 6.23 -6.04 6.60
CA ARG A 45 5.88 -7.01 7.64
C ARG A 45 4.59 -6.58 8.29
N ILE A 46 3.62 -7.49 8.35
CA ILE A 46 2.39 -7.27 9.11
C ILE A 46 2.72 -7.42 10.60
N PHE A 47 2.37 -6.43 11.40
CA PHE A 47 2.60 -6.47 12.86
C PHE A 47 1.30 -6.50 13.66
N SER A 48 0.16 -6.14 13.06
CA SER A 48 -1.15 -6.26 13.69
C SER A 48 -2.24 -6.42 12.63
N ILE A 49 -3.30 -7.14 13.00
CA ILE A 49 -4.45 -7.44 12.16
C ILE A 49 -5.67 -7.29 13.05
N THR A 50 -6.65 -6.52 12.59
CA THR A 50 -7.96 -6.43 13.24
C THR A 50 -9.02 -6.92 12.27
N GLN A 51 -9.85 -7.85 12.72
CA GLN A 51 -10.96 -8.41 11.95
C GLN A 51 -12.26 -7.84 12.48
N GLU A 52 -13.07 -7.30 11.58
CA GLU A 52 -14.41 -6.76 11.88
C GLU A 52 -15.44 -7.55 11.08
N SER A 53 -16.46 -8.05 11.76
CA SER A 53 -17.60 -8.73 11.12
C SER A 53 -18.76 -7.76 10.95
N SER A 54 -19.41 -7.80 9.78
CA SER A 54 -20.67 -7.08 9.56
C SER A 54 -21.81 -7.60 10.44
N ASN A 55 -21.70 -8.82 10.96
CA ASN A 55 -22.61 -9.39 11.94
C ASN A 55 -21.90 -9.48 13.31
N PRO A 56 -22.31 -8.69 14.32
CA PRO A 56 -21.64 -8.65 15.63
C PRO A 56 -21.79 -9.95 16.43
N ASN A 57 -22.72 -10.84 16.04
CA ASN A 57 -22.92 -12.14 16.67
C ASN A 57 -22.08 -13.25 16.02
N LEU A 58 -21.37 -12.95 14.94
CA LEU A 58 -20.49 -13.91 14.28
C LEU A 58 -19.21 -14.06 15.10
N ASP A 59 -18.93 -15.28 15.54
CA ASP A 59 -17.70 -15.62 16.26
C ASP A 59 -16.50 -15.56 15.30
N VAL A 60 -15.86 -14.40 15.27
CA VAL A 60 -14.73 -14.11 14.37
C VAL A 60 -13.47 -14.91 14.68
N SER A 61 -13.38 -15.53 15.86
CA SER A 61 -12.21 -16.33 16.31
C SER A 61 -12.02 -17.64 15.56
N LYS A 62 -12.97 -18.04 14.71
CA LYS A 62 -12.98 -19.32 13.97
C LYS A 62 -12.70 -19.18 12.48
N HIS A 63 -12.49 -17.96 12.00
CA HIS A 63 -12.21 -17.71 10.59
C HIS A 63 -10.71 -17.79 10.32
N PRO A 64 -10.28 -18.12 9.09
CA PRO A 64 -8.87 -18.30 8.78
C PRO A 64 -8.09 -17.06 9.22
N ASP A 65 -7.18 -17.25 10.17
CA ASP A 65 -6.26 -16.20 10.60
C ASP A 65 -5.51 -15.72 9.36
N VAL A 66 -5.73 -14.45 8.99
CA VAL A 66 -4.73 -13.75 8.21
C VAL A 66 -3.54 -13.67 9.16
N ASN A 67 -2.50 -14.47 8.90
CA ASN A 67 -1.37 -14.54 9.80
C ASN A 67 -0.52 -13.26 9.73
N GLN A 68 0.22 -12.99 10.81
CA GLN A 68 1.23 -11.94 10.89
C GLN A 68 2.42 -12.30 9.98
N GLY A 69 2.23 -12.15 8.67
CA GLY A 69 3.18 -12.57 7.65
C GLY A 69 3.96 -11.43 7.00
N ILE A 70 4.61 -11.78 5.89
CA ILE A 70 5.28 -10.85 5.01
C ILE A 70 4.36 -10.56 3.83
N ILE A 71 4.13 -9.27 3.59
CA ILE A 71 3.56 -8.75 2.35
C ILE A 71 4.70 -8.37 1.42
N ILE A 72 4.73 -9.02 0.26
CA ILE A 72 5.51 -8.58 -0.88
C ILE A 72 4.52 -7.98 -1.88
N ASP A 73 4.74 -6.75 -2.32
CA ASP A 73 3.91 -6.14 -3.36
C ASP A 73 4.74 -5.62 -4.52
N TRP A 74 4.19 -5.70 -5.71
CA TRP A 74 4.75 -5.01 -6.88
C TRP A 74 3.62 -4.39 -7.67
N GLY A 75 3.92 -3.30 -8.36
CA GLY A 75 2.88 -2.62 -9.09
C GLY A 75 3.34 -1.34 -9.76
N LEU A 76 2.36 -0.66 -10.33
CA LEU A 76 2.55 0.53 -11.12
C LEU A 76 1.67 1.64 -10.57
N GLU A 77 2.28 2.71 -10.10
CA GLU A 77 1.58 3.93 -9.70
C GLU A 77 1.59 4.93 -10.85
N LEU A 78 0.42 5.48 -11.18
CA LEU A 78 0.28 6.66 -12.03
C LEU A 78 -0.17 7.81 -11.14
N GLY A 79 0.41 9.00 -11.33
CA GLY A 79 -0.03 10.13 -10.53
C GLY A 79 0.43 11.47 -11.01
N VAL A 80 0.12 12.47 -10.19
CA VAL A 80 0.41 13.88 -10.41
C VAL A 80 1.14 14.48 -9.22
N LYS A 81 2.18 15.23 -9.52
CA LYS A 81 3.00 15.96 -8.55
C LYS A 81 2.71 17.45 -8.67
N LEU A 82 2.22 18.03 -7.57
CA LEU A 82 1.78 19.41 -7.44
C LEU A 82 2.65 20.14 -6.40
N LYS A 83 3.74 20.79 -6.86
CA LYS A 83 4.73 21.47 -6.01
C LYS A 83 5.25 20.63 -4.82
N LYS A 84 4.52 20.60 -3.71
CA LYS A 84 4.84 19.89 -2.45
C LYS A 84 4.01 18.63 -2.25
N PHE A 85 2.97 18.39 -3.04
CA PHE A 85 2.11 17.22 -2.91
C PHE A 85 2.31 16.27 -4.08
N LYS A 86 2.11 14.99 -3.81
CA LYS A 86 2.06 13.91 -4.80
C LYS A 86 0.79 13.13 -4.56
N VAL A 87 -0.03 12.97 -5.59
CA VAL A 87 -1.25 12.18 -5.53
C VAL A 87 -1.15 11.11 -6.60
N GLY A 88 -1.40 9.86 -6.24
CA GLY A 88 -1.25 8.72 -7.13
C GLY A 88 -2.34 7.69 -6.96
N VAL A 89 -2.55 6.90 -8.02
CA VAL A 89 -3.35 5.69 -8.01
C VAL A 89 -2.44 4.56 -8.46
N ALA A 90 -2.43 3.45 -7.73
CA ALA A 90 -1.62 2.29 -8.05
C ALA A 90 -2.46 1.04 -8.16
N LEU A 91 -2.13 0.20 -9.14
CA LEU A 91 -2.50 -1.20 -9.15
C LEU A 91 -1.30 -2.00 -8.65
N ARG A 92 -1.53 -2.86 -7.66
CA ARG A 92 -0.49 -3.68 -7.04
C ARG A 92 -0.95 -5.11 -6.91
N ASP A 93 -0.07 -6.05 -7.25
CA ASP A 93 -0.22 -7.42 -6.82
C ASP A 93 0.37 -7.53 -5.42
N VAL A 94 -0.40 -8.11 -4.51
CA VAL A 94 -0.02 -8.33 -3.12
C VAL A 94 0.11 -9.83 -2.91
N PHE A 95 1.31 -10.26 -2.57
CA PHE A 95 1.65 -11.61 -2.17
C PHE A 95 1.75 -11.65 -0.65
N ASN A 96 0.94 -12.47 0.00
CA ASN A 96 1.05 -12.75 1.43
C ASN A 96 1.58 -14.17 1.64
N GLU A 97 2.78 -14.27 2.22
CA GLU A 97 3.40 -15.54 2.56
C GLU A 97 3.07 -15.90 4.00
N ASN A 98 2.49 -17.08 4.20
CA ASN A 98 2.19 -17.61 5.52
C ASN A 98 3.37 -18.44 6.06
N GLU A 99 3.62 -18.43 7.37
CA GLU A 99 4.75 -19.11 8.02
C GLU A 99 4.81 -20.62 7.74
N ASP A 100 3.66 -21.26 7.46
CA ASP A 100 3.55 -22.70 7.16
C ASP A 100 3.60 -23.06 5.65
N MET A 101 3.84 -22.09 4.75
CA MET A 101 3.89 -22.26 3.28
C MET A 101 2.69 -22.98 2.61
N SER A 102 1.62 -23.26 3.36
CA SER A 102 0.49 -24.09 2.91
C SER A 102 -0.56 -23.32 2.13
N SER A 103 -0.57 -21.99 2.21
CA SER A 103 -1.47 -21.13 1.45
C SER A 103 -0.76 -19.87 0.96
N VAL A 104 -0.75 -19.69 -0.36
CA VAL A 104 -0.30 -18.48 -1.03
C VAL A 104 -1.53 -17.72 -1.51
N VAL A 105 -1.71 -16.49 -1.04
CA VAL A 105 -2.79 -15.61 -1.51
C VAL A 105 -2.19 -14.48 -2.32
N VAL A 106 -2.50 -14.46 -3.62
CA VAL A 106 -2.20 -13.33 -4.52
C VAL A 106 -3.46 -12.50 -4.68
N THR A 107 -3.41 -11.24 -4.26
CA THR A 107 -4.55 -10.31 -4.35
C THR A 107 -4.19 -9.11 -5.19
N ASN A 108 -5.08 -8.72 -6.10
CA ASN A 108 -4.98 -7.45 -6.81
C ASN A 108 -5.51 -6.33 -5.90
N ALA A 109 -4.68 -5.34 -5.62
CA ALA A 109 -4.99 -4.21 -4.76
C ALA A 109 -4.96 -2.89 -5.54
N TYR A 110 -6.02 -2.10 -5.36
CA TYR A 110 -6.08 -0.72 -5.83
C TYR A 110 -5.74 0.22 -4.68
N THR A 111 -4.74 1.07 -4.86
CA THR A 111 -4.27 2.00 -3.83
C THR A 111 -4.43 3.43 -4.31
N VAL A 112 -4.93 4.30 -3.43
CA VAL A 112 -4.91 5.76 -3.63
C VAL A 112 -3.94 6.36 -2.61
N SER A 113 -2.97 7.15 -3.07
CA SER A 113 -1.91 7.71 -2.24
C SER A 113 -1.92 9.24 -2.29
N VAL A 114 -1.68 9.87 -1.13
CA VAL A 114 -1.44 11.30 -0.99
C VAL A 114 -0.19 11.47 -0.15
N SER A 115 0.84 12.12 -0.72
CA SER A 115 2.12 12.34 -0.05
C SER A 115 2.47 13.82 -0.01
N TYR A 116 3.11 14.24 1.07
CA TYR A 116 3.70 15.58 1.21
C TYR A 116 5.23 15.48 1.18
N LEU A 117 5.84 16.30 0.32
CA LEU A 117 7.28 16.34 0.07
C LEU A 117 7.92 17.35 1.02
N PHE A 118 8.66 16.86 2.01
CA PHE A 118 9.53 17.69 2.83
C PHE A 118 10.78 18.07 2.02
N ASN A 119 10.94 19.35 1.72
CA ASN A 119 12.18 19.88 1.15
C ASN A 119 13.27 19.89 2.23
N MET A 120 14.01 18.79 2.39
CA MET A 120 15.32 18.83 3.05
C MET A 120 16.35 19.34 2.02
N SER A 121 16.43 20.67 1.88
CA SER A 121 17.56 21.27 1.18
C SER A 121 18.78 21.21 2.10
N PHE A 122 19.61 20.19 1.94
CA PHE A 122 20.99 20.23 2.42
C PHE A 122 21.72 21.23 1.53
N LYS A 123 21.64 22.53 1.86
CA LYS A 123 22.56 23.50 1.27
C LYS A 123 23.97 23.06 1.63
N LYS A 124 24.71 22.56 0.65
CA LYS A 124 26.15 22.34 0.77
C LYS A 124 26.75 23.69 1.13
N LYS A 125 27.35 23.78 2.32
CA LYS A 125 28.10 24.96 2.73
C LYS A 125 29.31 25.05 1.80
N GLU A 126 29.29 25.98 0.87
CA GLU A 126 30.49 26.34 0.12
C GLU A 126 31.48 26.89 1.14
N ILE A 127 32.55 26.14 1.39
CA ILE A 127 33.74 26.65 2.07
C ILE A 127 34.53 27.34 0.97
N SER A 128 34.45 28.67 0.95
CA SER A 128 35.35 29.51 0.17
C SER A 128 36.70 29.57 0.90
N GLU A 129 37.72 29.00 0.29
CA GLU A 129 39.14 29.38 0.51
C GLU A 129 39.64 30.13 -0.73
#